data_AF-A0A2P2K9Y9-F1
#
_entry.id   AF-A0A2P2K9Y9-F1
#
_cell.length_a   1.000
_cell.length_b   1.000
_cell.length_c   1.000
_cell.angle_alpha   90.00
_cell.angle_beta   90.00
_cell.angle_gamma   90.00
#
_symmetry.space_group_name_H-M   'P 1'
#
loop_
_entity.id
_entity.type
_entity.pdbx_description
1 polymer ?
#
loop_
_entity_poly.entity_id
_entity_poly.type
_entity_poly.pdbx_seq_one_letter_code
_entity_poly.pdbx_strand_id
1 'polypeptide(L)'
;MREEEIEKMRGVVRDCVSKHLYSSAIFFADKVAALTNDPADVYMQAQALFLARHFRRAFHLLNSSHIVLRDLRFRFLAAKCLEELKEWDQCLLMLGDAKVDDHGNVFDAKDCNPMSLDKDAEDREINITSAICFLRGRAYEALENRAQARQWYKAAIKADPFCYEALECLVDNHMLTCDEETSLLSSLQVGPEEGWLSSFYSCLIKKVNT
;
A
#
# COMPACT_ATOMS: atom_id res chain seq x y z
N MET A 1 -16.56 7.38 -29.54
CA MET A 1 -15.62 8.49 -29.25
C MET A 1 -14.26 8.11 -29.79
N ARG A 2 -13.47 9.09 -30.22
CA ARG A 2 -12.11 8.84 -30.72
C ARG A 2 -11.19 8.56 -29.53
N GLU A 3 -10.24 7.64 -29.67
CA GLU A 3 -9.25 7.31 -28.61
C GLU A 3 -8.52 8.57 -28.09
N GLU A 4 -8.31 9.58 -28.95
CA GLU A 4 -7.76 10.88 -28.55
C GLU A 4 -8.62 11.64 -27.53
N GLU A 5 -9.95 11.50 -27.59
CA GLU A 5 -10.86 12.16 -26.64
C GLU A 5 -10.77 11.48 -25.28
N ILE A 6 -10.60 10.16 -25.26
CA ILE A 6 -10.43 9.35 -24.04
C ILE A 6 -9.12 9.72 -23.34
N GLU A 7 -8.01 9.83 -24.09
CA GLU A 7 -6.72 10.19 -23.49
C GLU A 7 -6.73 11.63 -22.95
N LYS A 8 -7.39 12.56 -23.65
CA LYS A 8 -7.61 13.92 -23.12
C LYS A 8 -8.41 13.88 -21.82
N MET A 9 -9.45 13.06 -21.74
CA MET A 9 -10.24 12.91 -20.51
C MET A 9 -9.41 12.32 -19.36
N ARG A 10 -8.57 11.31 -19.61
CA ARG A 10 -7.62 10.79 -18.60
C ARG A 10 -6.69 11.88 -18.10
N GLY A 11 -6.16 12.70 -18.99
CA GLY A 11 -5.37 13.88 -18.64
C GLY A 11 -6.12 14.86 -17.73
N VAL A 12 -7.38 15.15 -18.05
CA VAL A 12 -8.25 16.02 -17.23
C VAL A 12 -8.51 15.41 -15.86
N VAL A 13 -8.70 14.09 -15.75
CA VAL A 13 -8.88 13.41 -14.45
C VAL A 13 -7.63 13.57 -13.60
N ARG A 14 -6.44 13.28 -14.17
CA ARG A 14 -5.16 13.45 -13.45
C ARG A 14 -4.96 14.89 -12.97
N ASP A 15 -5.30 15.86 -13.81
CA ASP A 15 -5.23 17.29 -13.47
C ASP A 15 -6.26 17.71 -12.40
N CYS A 16 -7.47 17.17 -12.45
CA CYS A 16 -8.48 17.42 -11.41
C CYS A 16 -8.03 16.84 -10.07
N VAL A 17 -7.42 15.64 -10.07
CA VAL A 17 -6.89 15.01 -8.87
C VAL A 17 -5.75 15.83 -8.26
N SER A 18 -4.80 16.30 -9.07
CA SER A 18 -3.67 17.12 -8.59
C SER A 18 -4.13 18.49 -8.05
N LYS A 19 -5.23 19.04 -8.58
CA LYS A 19 -5.85 20.28 -8.10
C LYS A 19 -6.88 20.08 -6.98
N HIS A 20 -7.03 18.87 -6.45
CA HIS A 20 -8.03 18.53 -5.41
C HIS A 20 -9.50 18.77 -5.82
N LEU A 21 -9.81 18.79 -7.13
CA LEU A 21 -11.15 18.95 -7.69
C LEU A 21 -11.85 17.59 -7.85
N TYR A 22 -12.14 16.95 -6.71
CA TYR A 22 -12.57 15.55 -6.69
C TYR A 22 -13.93 15.28 -7.36
N SER A 23 -14.91 16.18 -7.23
CA SER A 23 -16.22 16.02 -7.87
C SER A 23 -16.11 15.96 -9.40
N SER A 24 -15.28 16.83 -9.97
CA SER A 24 -14.99 16.85 -11.40
C SER A 24 -14.21 15.60 -11.83
N ALA A 25 -13.20 15.21 -11.03
CA ALA A 25 -12.42 14.00 -11.29
C ALA A 25 -13.31 12.75 -11.36
N ILE A 26 -14.23 12.58 -10.39
CA ILE A 26 -15.17 11.44 -10.38
C ILE A 26 -16.07 11.45 -11.61
N PHE A 27 -16.62 12.61 -11.99
CA PHE A 27 -17.50 12.71 -13.15
C PHE A 27 -16.78 12.28 -14.43
N PHE A 28 -15.59 12.80 -14.68
CA PHE A 28 -14.83 12.45 -15.89
C PHE A 28 -14.34 11.00 -15.85
N ALA A 29 -13.85 10.53 -14.69
CA ALA A 29 -13.37 9.15 -14.55
C ALA A 29 -14.49 8.11 -14.75
N ASP A 30 -15.70 8.38 -14.24
CA ASP A 30 -16.88 7.54 -14.47
C ASP A 30 -17.20 7.40 -15.96
N LYS A 31 -17.12 8.51 -16.71
CA LYS A 31 -17.35 8.48 -18.16
C LYS A 31 -16.24 7.73 -18.90
N VAL A 32 -14.98 7.93 -18.54
CA VAL A 32 -13.87 7.19 -19.16
C VAL A 32 -14.01 5.68 -18.90
N ALA A 33 -14.21 5.28 -17.63
CA ALA A 33 -14.34 3.88 -17.25
C ALA A 33 -15.53 3.19 -17.94
N ALA A 34 -16.68 3.88 -18.06
CA ALA A 34 -17.85 3.34 -18.76
C ALA A 34 -17.64 3.16 -20.27
N LEU A 35 -16.71 3.90 -20.89
CA LEU A 35 -16.46 3.86 -22.33
C LEU A 35 -15.40 2.84 -22.71
N THR A 36 -14.32 2.74 -21.92
CA THR A 36 -13.19 1.86 -22.22
C THR A 36 -13.36 0.48 -21.60
N ASN A 37 -14.00 0.41 -20.42
CA ASN A 37 -14.03 -0.77 -19.56
C ASN A 37 -12.64 -1.38 -19.31
N ASP A 38 -11.60 -0.53 -19.39
CA ASP A 38 -10.21 -0.90 -19.17
C ASP A 38 -9.93 -0.93 -17.65
N PRO A 39 -9.30 -1.98 -17.11
CA PRO A 39 -8.84 -2.00 -15.72
C PRO A 39 -8.14 -0.70 -15.29
N ALA A 40 -7.24 -0.13 -16.11
CA ALA A 40 -6.51 1.08 -15.73
C ALA A 40 -7.44 2.28 -15.45
N ASP A 41 -8.52 2.41 -16.23
CA ASP A 41 -9.49 3.49 -16.08
C ASP A 41 -10.44 3.26 -14.89
N VAL A 42 -10.79 2.00 -14.62
CA VAL A 42 -11.53 1.61 -13.41
C VAL A 42 -10.70 1.91 -12.16
N TYR A 43 -9.39 1.64 -12.19
CA TYR A 43 -8.48 1.97 -11.10
C TYR A 43 -8.42 3.49 -10.88
N MET A 44 -8.31 4.27 -11.95
CA MET A 44 -8.33 5.73 -11.89
C MET A 44 -9.63 6.27 -11.27
N GLN A 45 -10.78 5.69 -11.64
CA GLN A 45 -12.07 6.03 -11.03
C GLN A 45 -12.10 5.68 -9.54
N ALA A 46 -11.62 4.49 -9.16
CA ALA A 46 -11.54 4.08 -7.76
C ALA A 46 -10.63 5.01 -6.94
N GLN A 47 -9.49 5.43 -7.50
CA GLN A 47 -8.58 6.37 -6.86
C GLN A 47 -9.22 7.74 -6.67
N ALA A 48 -9.92 8.26 -7.68
CA ALA A 48 -10.67 9.52 -7.54
C ALA A 48 -11.75 9.45 -6.45
N LEU A 49 -12.48 8.32 -6.37
CA LEU A 49 -13.47 8.07 -5.31
C LEU A 49 -12.84 7.97 -3.92
N PHE A 50 -11.68 7.31 -3.81
CA PHE A 50 -10.93 7.18 -2.56
C PHE A 50 -10.49 8.55 -2.05
N LEU A 51 -9.89 9.38 -2.91
CA LEU A 51 -9.45 10.73 -2.56
C LEU A 51 -10.63 11.65 -2.19
N ALA A 52 -11.79 11.43 -2.80
CA ALA A 52 -13.05 12.11 -2.43
C ALA A 52 -13.68 11.60 -1.13
N ARG A 53 -13.05 10.65 -0.42
CA ARG A 53 -13.55 10.00 0.81
C ARG A 53 -14.83 9.19 0.61
N HIS A 54 -15.12 8.76 -0.62
CA HIS A 54 -16.24 7.87 -0.92
C HIS A 54 -15.84 6.39 -0.86
N PHE A 55 -15.29 5.96 0.28
CA PHE A 55 -14.65 4.65 0.45
C PHE A 55 -15.57 3.45 0.13
N ARG A 56 -16.84 3.49 0.55
CA ARG A 56 -17.81 2.41 0.22
C ARG A 56 -18.06 2.28 -1.28
N ARG A 57 -18.14 3.40 -1.99
CA ARG A 57 -18.35 3.41 -3.45
C ARG A 57 -17.11 2.89 -4.18
N ALA A 58 -15.93 3.33 -3.75
CA ALA A 58 -14.66 2.83 -4.27
C ALA A 58 -14.53 1.32 -4.06
N PHE A 59 -14.79 0.84 -2.84
CA PHE A 59 -14.74 -0.57 -2.50
C PHE A 59 -15.73 -1.40 -3.34
N HIS A 60 -16.98 -0.95 -3.47
CA HIS A 60 -17.98 -1.65 -4.29
C HIS A 60 -17.56 -1.73 -5.76
N LEU A 61 -17.06 -0.61 -6.33
CA LEU A 61 -16.54 -0.58 -7.70
C LEU A 61 -15.42 -1.60 -7.89
N LEU A 62 -14.42 -1.58 -7.00
CA LEU A 62 -13.31 -2.52 -7.03
C LEU A 62 -13.81 -3.97 -6.92
N ASN A 63 -14.62 -4.29 -5.91
CA ASN A 63 -15.10 -5.65 -5.68
C ASN A 63 -15.97 -6.18 -6.84
N SER A 64 -16.78 -5.30 -7.45
CA SER A 64 -17.62 -5.65 -8.60
C SER A 64 -16.82 -5.95 -9.88
N SER A 65 -15.60 -5.42 -9.99
CA SER A 65 -14.79 -5.55 -11.21
C SER A 65 -14.16 -6.94 -11.38
N HIS A 66 -14.23 -7.83 -10.37
CA HIS A 66 -13.57 -9.15 -10.30
C HIS A 66 -12.03 -9.17 -10.57
N ILE A 67 -11.43 -8.03 -10.94
CA ILE A 67 -10.00 -7.82 -11.18
C ILE A 67 -9.22 -7.72 -9.87
N VAL A 68 -9.88 -7.41 -8.76
CA VAL A 68 -9.29 -7.34 -7.40
C VAL A 68 -8.55 -8.62 -7.00
N LEU A 69 -8.95 -9.78 -7.53
CA LEU A 69 -8.26 -11.04 -7.27
C LEU A 69 -7.00 -11.22 -8.12
N ARG A 70 -6.84 -10.48 -9.23
CA ARG A 70 -5.72 -10.61 -10.18
C ARG A 70 -4.64 -9.54 -10.02
N ASP A 71 -5.00 -8.31 -9.67
CA ASP A 71 -4.04 -7.20 -9.54
C ASP A 71 -3.88 -6.78 -8.08
N LEU A 72 -2.62 -6.78 -7.60
CA LEU A 72 -2.25 -6.37 -6.25
C LEU A 72 -2.60 -4.90 -5.96
N ARG A 73 -2.56 -4.02 -6.98
CA ARG A 73 -2.92 -2.59 -6.84
C ARG A 73 -4.37 -2.41 -6.45
N PHE A 74 -5.26 -3.16 -7.12
CA PHE A 74 -6.69 -3.13 -6.83
C PHE A 74 -6.99 -3.69 -5.45
N ARG A 75 -6.32 -4.80 -5.08
CA ARG A 75 -6.43 -5.41 -3.76
C ARG A 75 -5.99 -4.48 -2.65
N PHE A 76 -4.83 -3.83 -2.83
CA PHE A 76 -4.32 -2.85 -1.87
C PHE A 76 -5.28 -1.67 -1.71
N LEU A 77 -5.76 -1.07 -2.80
CA LEU A 77 -6.71 0.05 -2.72
C LEU A 77 -8.04 -0.36 -2.08
N ALA A 78 -8.54 -1.57 -2.36
CA ALA A 78 -9.74 -2.10 -1.72
C ALA A 78 -9.56 -2.29 -0.22
N ALA A 79 -8.42 -2.85 0.20
CA ALA A 79 -8.06 -2.99 1.62
C ALA A 79 -7.90 -1.61 2.28
N LYS A 80 -7.29 -0.64 1.60
CA LYS A 80 -7.17 0.75 2.07
C LYS A 80 -8.54 1.40 2.28
N CYS A 81 -9.52 1.11 1.42
CA CYS A 81 -10.90 1.57 1.63
C CYS A 81 -11.51 0.96 2.91
N LEU A 82 -11.26 -0.33 3.18
CA LEU A 82 -11.76 -1.01 4.37
C LEU A 82 -11.10 -0.51 5.67
N GLU A 83 -9.82 -0.16 5.60
CA GLU A 83 -9.09 0.51 6.68
C GLU A 83 -9.79 1.81 7.12
N GLU A 84 -10.12 2.67 6.15
CA GLU A 84 -10.83 3.94 6.40
C GLU A 84 -12.25 3.72 6.93
N LEU A 85 -12.88 2.59 6.58
CA LEU A 85 -14.16 2.15 7.12
C LEU A 85 -14.05 1.45 8.48
N LYS A 86 -12.83 1.20 8.97
CA LYS A 86 -12.52 0.46 10.20
C LYS A 86 -13.04 -0.99 10.20
N GLU A 87 -13.21 -1.56 9.01
CA GLU A 87 -13.63 -2.96 8.82
C GLU A 87 -12.37 -3.84 8.71
N TRP A 88 -11.66 -3.99 9.83
CA TRP A 88 -10.33 -4.62 9.89
C TRP A 88 -10.33 -6.10 9.53
N ASP A 89 -11.34 -6.86 9.94
CA ASP A 89 -11.46 -8.29 9.60
C ASP A 89 -11.59 -8.51 8.08
N GLN A 90 -12.41 -7.69 7.42
CA GLN A 90 -12.55 -7.73 5.97
C GLN A 90 -11.27 -7.25 5.28
N CYS A 91 -10.57 -6.27 5.86
CA CYS A 91 -9.29 -5.79 5.35
C CYS A 91 -8.26 -6.93 5.30
N LEU A 92 -8.13 -7.69 6.39
CA LEU A 92 -7.23 -8.86 6.44
C LEU A 92 -7.62 -9.92 5.41
N LEU A 93 -8.91 -10.23 5.30
CA LEU A 93 -9.42 -11.18 4.30
C LEU A 93 -9.12 -10.71 2.87
N MET A 94 -9.24 -9.40 2.61
CA MET A 94 -8.95 -8.82 1.30
C MET A 94 -7.46 -8.87 0.96
N LEU A 95 -6.58 -8.66 1.95
CA LEU A 95 -5.13 -8.76 1.76
C LEU A 95 -4.65 -10.21 1.57
N GLY A 96 -5.45 -11.19 2.00
CA GLY A 96 -5.22 -12.63 1.82
C GLY A 96 -4.43 -13.27 2.96
N ASP A 97 -4.31 -14.61 2.91
CA ASP A 97 -3.85 -15.46 4.02
C ASP A 97 -2.32 -15.66 4.09
N ALA A 98 -1.53 -14.74 3.56
CA ALA A 98 -0.07 -14.87 3.64
C ALA A 98 0.36 -14.92 5.11
N LYS A 99 1.40 -15.70 5.40
CA LYS A 99 1.91 -15.89 6.77
C LYS A 99 3.31 -15.31 6.89
N VAL A 100 3.63 -14.78 8.06
CA VAL A 100 4.97 -14.28 8.39
C VAL A 100 5.54 -15.09 9.55
N ASP A 101 6.83 -15.34 9.53
CA ASP A 101 7.54 -15.87 10.70
C ASP A 101 7.84 -14.80 11.76
N ASP A 102 8.39 -15.23 12.90
CA ASP A 102 8.82 -14.34 13.98
C ASP A 102 9.90 -13.33 13.56
N HIS A 103 10.57 -13.57 12.43
CA HIS A 103 11.63 -12.74 11.89
C HIS A 103 11.14 -11.75 10.83
N GLY A 104 9.88 -11.77 10.41
CA GLY A 104 9.38 -10.88 9.36
C GLY A 104 9.56 -11.43 7.93
N ASN A 105 9.80 -12.72 7.74
CA ASN A 105 9.87 -13.34 6.42
C ASN A 105 8.48 -13.84 6.02
N VAL A 106 7.99 -13.40 4.85
CA VAL A 106 6.69 -13.78 4.31
C VAL A 106 6.80 -15.14 3.62
N PHE A 107 6.00 -16.12 4.06
CA PHE A 107 5.82 -17.41 3.41
C PHE A 107 4.50 -17.40 2.66
N ASP A 108 4.55 -17.19 1.35
CA ASP A 108 3.38 -17.38 0.49
C ASP A 108 3.20 -18.87 0.17
N ALA A 109 2.19 -19.48 0.81
CA ALA A 109 1.67 -20.76 0.37
C ALA A 109 0.77 -20.54 -0.86
N LYS A 110 1.41 -20.52 -2.03
CA LYS A 110 0.81 -20.51 -3.38
C LYS A 110 0.24 -19.16 -3.85
N ASP A 111 0.71 -18.80 -5.04
CA ASP A 111 0.07 -17.91 -6.01
C ASP A 111 0.07 -16.40 -5.73
N CYS A 112 1.23 -15.78 -5.95
CA CYS A 112 1.29 -14.59 -6.81
C CYS A 112 2.52 -14.76 -7.71
N ASN A 113 2.31 -15.26 -8.92
CA ASN A 113 3.28 -15.14 -9.99
C ASN A 113 3.73 -13.66 -10.02
N PRO A 114 5.01 -13.31 -9.81
CA PRO A 114 5.49 -11.97 -10.05
C PRO A 114 5.51 -11.79 -11.57
N MET A 115 4.34 -11.66 -12.18
CA MET A 115 4.19 -11.15 -13.53
C MET A 115 4.62 -9.69 -13.46
N SER A 116 5.94 -9.49 -13.51
CA SER A 116 6.68 -8.39 -14.12
C SER A 116 5.87 -7.13 -14.40
N LEU A 117 5.67 -6.31 -13.38
CA LEU A 117 5.23 -4.91 -13.46
C LEU A 117 5.86 -4.28 -12.19
N ASP A 118 6.97 -3.55 -12.21
CA ASP A 118 7.44 -2.55 -13.18
C ASP A 118 8.92 -2.77 -13.53
N LYS A 119 9.25 -2.84 -14.83
CA LYS A 119 10.62 -2.70 -15.31
C LYS A 119 10.88 -1.35 -15.99
N ASP A 120 9.88 -0.48 -16.04
CA ASP A 120 9.89 0.72 -16.89
C ASP A 120 9.59 2.04 -16.14
N ALA A 121 9.73 2.08 -14.81
CA ALA A 121 9.76 3.35 -14.06
C ALA A 121 11.15 3.54 -13.46
N GLU A 122 11.89 4.53 -13.96
CA GLU A 122 13.21 4.95 -13.47
C GLU A 122 13.15 5.60 -12.07
N ASP A 123 11.96 5.70 -11.47
CA ASP A 123 11.73 6.21 -10.12
C ASP A 123 11.60 5.03 -9.14
N ARG A 124 12.38 5.02 -8.06
CA ARG A 124 12.31 4.03 -6.97
C ARG A 124 10.95 4.16 -6.25
N GLU A 125 9.88 3.59 -6.81
CA GLU A 125 8.58 3.49 -6.16
C GLU A 125 8.61 2.44 -5.05
N ILE A 126 7.89 2.70 -3.96
CA ILE A 126 7.79 1.76 -2.84
C ILE A 126 7.12 0.48 -3.32
N ASN A 127 7.73 -0.67 -3.03
CA ASN A 127 7.20 -1.98 -3.40
C ASN A 127 5.80 -2.16 -2.79
N ILE A 128 4.80 -2.43 -3.64
CA ILE A 128 3.42 -2.64 -3.21
C ILE A 128 3.29 -3.76 -2.15
N THR A 129 4.19 -4.74 -2.18
CA THR A 129 4.26 -5.81 -1.18
C THR A 129 4.56 -5.26 0.21
N SER A 130 5.46 -4.27 0.31
CA SER A 130 5.75 -3.59 1.58
C SER A 130 4.53 -2.83 2.09
N ALA A 131 3.83 -2.09 1.22
CA ALA A 131 2.60 -1.38 1.57
C ALA A 131 1.49 -2.34 2.05
N ILE A 132 1.35 -3.51 1.43
CA ILE A 132 0.42 -4.57 1.86
C ILE A 132 0.79 -5.11 3.25
N CYS A 133 2.07 -5.41 3.49
CA CYS A 133 2.55 -5.87 4.79
C CYS A 133 2.31 -4.82 5.88
N PHE A 134 2.57 -3.54 5.59
CA PHE A 134 2.29 -2.45 6.51
C PHE A 134 0.80 -2.37 6.86
N LEU A 135 -0.08 -2.46 5.86
CA LEU A 135 -1.52 -2.41 6.08
C LEU A 135 -2.01 -3.61 6.92
N ARG A 136 -1.44 -4.80 6.73
CA ARG A 136 -1.70 -5.95 7.61
C ARG A 136 -1.27 -5.67 9.05
N GLY A 137 -0.08 -5.09 9.23
CA GLY A 137 0.42 -4.68 10.55
C GLY A 137 -0.56 -3.77 11.26
N ARG A 138 -1.06 -2.74 10.56
CA ARG A 138 -2.07 -1.80 11.08
C ARG A 138 -3.40 -2.46 11.42
N ALA A 139 -3.86 -3.39 10.59
CA ALA A 139 -5.08 -4.13 10.87
C ALA A 139 -4.94 -5.02 12.11
N TYR A 140 -3.83 -5.73 12.28
CA TYR A 140 -3.57 -6.53 13.48
C TYR A 140 -3.41 -5.66 14.73
N GLU A 141 -2.79 -4.49 14.60
CA GLU A 141 -2.69 -3.53 15.70
C GLU A 141 -4.07 -3.02 16.14
N ALA A 142 -4.94 -2.68 15.19
CA ALA A 142 -6.31 -2.26 15.46
C ALA A 142 -7.18 -3.37 16.07
N LEU A 143 -6.84 -4.64 15.79
CA LEU A 143 -7.46 -5.83 16.39
C LEU A 143 -6.78 -6.26 17.71
N GLU A 144 -5.94 -5.41 18.30
CA GLU A 144 -5.21 -5.64 19.55
C GLU A 144 -4.24 -6.85 19.51
N ASN A 145 -3.95 -7.38 18.33
CA ASN A 145 -2.98 -8.46 18.13
C ASN A 145 -1.58 -7.90 17.85
N ARG A 146 -1.00 -7.33 18.89
CA ARG A 146 0.31 -6.66 18.85
C ARG A 146 1.46 -7.57 18.41
N ALA A 147 1.40 -8.86 18.73
CA ALA A 147 2.43 -9.82 18.36
C ALA A 147 2.51 -9.99 16.83
N GLN A 148 1.36 -10.15 16.17
CA GLN A 148 1.27 -10.23 14.72
C GLN A 148 1.59 -8.89 14.07
N ALA A 149 1.07 -7.78 14.59
CA ALA A 149 1.34 -6.43 14.07
C ALA A 149 2.85 -6.17 13.93
N ARG A 150 3.60 -6.47 14.99
CA ARG A 150 5.06 -6.37 15.00
C ARG A 150 5.74 -7.20 13.90
N GLN A 151 5.34 -8.45 13.70
CA GLN A 151 5.92 -9.32 12.67
C GLN A 151 5.68 -8.75 11.25
N TRP A 152 4.47 -8.26 10.99
CA TRP A 152 4.11 -7.66 9.71
C TRP A 152 4.82 -6.34 9.44
N TYR A 153 5.00 -5.50 10.46
CA TYR A 153 5.82 -4.30 10.32
C TYR A 153 7.29 -4.62 10.05
N LYS A 154 7.87 -5.63 10.73
CA LYS A 154 9.22 -6.12 10.40
C LYS A 154 9.30 -6.59 8.95
N ALA A 155 8.28 -7.31 8.47
CA ALA A 155 8.20 -7.76 7.09
C ALA A 155 8.10 -6.62 6.07
N ALA A 156 7.36 -5.55 6.39
CA ALA A 156 7.22 -4.38 5.52
C ALA A 156 8.56 -3.68 5.26
N ILE A 157 9.33 -3.40 6.32
CA ILE A 157 10.62 -2.69 6.20
C ILE A 157 11.68 -3.59 5.53
N LYS A 158 11.63 -4.90 5.79
CA LYS A 158 12.50 -5.86 5.10
C LYS A 158 12.20 -5.99 3.61
N ALA A 159 10.92 -5.89 3.23
CA ALA A 159 10.49 -5.90 1.84
C ALA A 159 10.86 -4.61 1.11
N ASP A 160 10.81 -3.47 1.81
CA ASP A 160 11.24 -2.18 1.30
C ASP A 160 11.72 -1.25 2.43
N PRO A 161 13.02 -0.89 2.48
CA PRO A 161 13.56 0.03 3.47
C PRO A 161 12.92 1.42 3.46
N PHE A 162 12.30 1.85 2.35
CA PHE A 162 11.66 3.16 2.23
C PHE A 162 10.30 3.26 2.94
N CYS A 163 9.75 2.15 3.45
CA CYS A 163 8.52 2.16 4.24
C CYS A 163 8.76 2.69 5.67
N TYR A 164 8.94 4.01 5.78
CA TYR A 164 9.14 4.70 7.06
C TYR A 164 7.96 4.49 8.03
N GLU A 165 6.72 4.48 7.54
CA GLU A 165 5.52 4.37 8.39
C GLU A 165 5.55 3.08 9.23
N ALA A 166 6.07 1.97 8.69
CA ALA A 166 6.23 0.73 9.43
C ALA A 166 7.28 0.83 10.55
N LEU A 167 8.37 1.57 10.33
CA LEU A 167 9.40 1.80 11.34
C LEU A 167 8.89 2.70 12.45
N GLU A 168 8.21 3.79 12.09
CA GLU A 168 7.58 4.70 13.05
C GLU A 168 6.62 3.94 13.95
N CYS A 169 5.74 3.10 13.38
CA CYS A 169 4.84 2.27 14.17
C CYS A 169 5.58 1.34 15.14
N LEU A 170 6.69 0.70 14.71
CA LEU A 170 7.49 -0.18 15.58
C LEU A 170 8.13 0.55 16.76
N VAL A 171 8.65 1.76 16.50
CA VAL A 171 9.38 2.58 17.47
C VAL A 171 8.42 3.27 18.44
N ASP A 172 7.40 3.99 17.94
CA ASP A 172 6.46 4.77 18.74
C ASP A 172 5.64 3.91 19.69
N ASN A 173 5.30 2.71 19.25
CA ASN A 173 4.58 1.79 20.10
C ASN A 173 5.48 1.11 21.13
N HIS A 174 6.81 1.15 21.04
CA HIS A 174 7.72 0.27 21.78
C HIS A 174 7.45 -1.22 21.48
N MET A 175 7.33 -1.58 20.20
CA MET A 175 7.15 -2.98 19.79
C MET A 175 8.47 -3.76 19.73
N LEU A 176 9.61 -3.07 19.74
CA LEU A 176 10.93 -3.67 19.67
C LEU A 176 11.75 -3.35 20.92
N THR A 177 12.69 -4.24 21.25
CA THR A 177 13.77 -3.93 22.18
C THR A 177 14.93 -3.26 21.43
N CYS A 178 15.81 -2.56 22.13
CA CYS A 178 16.98 -1.91 21.53
C CYS A 178 17.86 -2.90 20.71
N ASP A 179 17.97 -4.15 21.18
CA ASP A 179 18.70 -5.22 20.50
C ASP A 179 17.98 -5.66 19.21
N GLU A 180 16.64 -5.72 19.24
CA GLU A 180 15.84 -6.03 18.05
C GLU A 180 15.89 -4.90 17.01
N GLU A 181 15.90 -3.64 17.44
CA GLU A 181 16.00 -2.47 16.56
C GLU A 181 17.35 -2.43 15.83
N THR A 182 18.45 -2.62 16.55
CA THR A 182 19.80 -2.66 15.97
C THR A 182 19.97 -3.87 15.04
N SER A 183 19.44 -5.03 15.43
CA SER A 183 19.40 -6.22 14.58
C SER A 183 18.59 -5.97 13.31
N LEU A 184 17.44 -5.29 13.41
CA LEU A 184 16.60 -4.96 12.26
C LEU A 184 17.34 -4.03 11.30
N LEU A 185 17.94 -2.93 11.79
CA LEU A 185 18.73 -2.02 10.97
C LEU A 185 19.89 -2.73 10.26
N SER A 186 20.58 -3.64 10.94
CA SER A 186 21.67 -4.42 10.34
C SER A 186 21.19 -5.42 9.27
N SER A 187 19.93 -5.86 9.37
CA SER A 187 19.31 -6.79 8.43
C SER A 187 18.73 -6.10 7.18
N LEU A 188 18.57 -4.78 7.21
CA LEU A 188 18.08 -4.00 6.06
C LEU A 188 19.16 -3.96 4.97
N GLN A 189 18.83 -4.46 3.79
CA GLN A 189 19.68 -4.35 2.61
C GLN A 189 19.52 -2.97 1.98
N VAL A 190 20.15 -1.97 2.59
CA VAL A 190 20.18 -0.60 2.07
C VAL A 190 21.24 -0.51 0.99
N GLY A 191 20.89 0.00 -0.20
CA GLY A 191 21.83 0.12 -1.31
C GLY A 191 23.03 1.02 -0.96
N PRO A 192 24.18 0.86 -1.64
CA PRO A 192 25.38 1.67 -1.34
C PRO A 192 25.16 3.18 -1.53
N GLU A 193 24.19 3.60 -2.35
CA GLU A 193 23.80 5.01 -2.55
C GLU A 193 22.79 5.53 -1.50
N GLU A 194 22.25 4.65 -0.65
CA GLU A 194 21.17 4.95 0.29
C GLU A 194 21.66 5.00 1.75
N GLY A 195 22.98 5.11 1.98
CA GLY A 195 23.56 5.17 3.33
C GLY A 195 23.03 6.30 4.22
N TRP A 196 22.39 7.30 3.62
CA TRP A 196 21.64 8.35 4.32
C TRP A 196 20.42 7.80 5.08
N LEU A 197 19.74 6.77 4.55
CA LEU A 197 18.55 6.18 5.14
C LEU A 197 18.88 5.47 6.46
N SER A 198 19.92 4.65 6.46
CA SER A 198 20.43 3.99 7.67
C SER A 198 20.85 5.01 8.73
N SER A 199 21.43 6.14 8.30
CA SER A 199 21.82 7.22 9.20
C SER A 199 20.59 7.87 9.86
N PHE A 200 19.55 8.20 9.09
CA PHE A 200 18.31 8.77 9.62
C PHE A 200 17.58 7.81 10.57
N TYR A 201 17.46 6.53 10.21
CA TYR A 201 16.82 5.54 11.06
C TYR A 201 17.61 5.30 12.36
N SER A 202 18.94 5.33 12.31
CA SER A 202 19.76 5.23 13.51
C SER A 202 19.58 6.43 14.47
N CYS A 203 19.36 7.63 13.93
CA CYS A 203 19.07 8.83 14.72
C CYS A 203 17.68 8.75 15.37
N LEU A 204 16.68 8.25 14.64
CA LEU A 204 15.32 8.08 15.13
C LEU A 204 15.29 7.14 16.35
N ILE A 205 15.93 5.98 16.23
CA ILE A 205 16.00 4.98 17.30
C ILE A 205 16.77 5.50 18.54
N LYS A 206 17.86 6.26 18.33
CA LYS A 206 18.61 6.85 19.45
C LYS A 206 17.81 7.87 20.24
N LYS A 207 16.91 8.61 19.58
CA LYS A 207 16.09 9.66 20.23
C LYS A 207 15.03 9.09 21.18
N VAL A 208 14.54 7.87 20.93
CA VAL A 208 13.55 7.20 21.80
C VAL A 208 14.19 6.57 23.05
N ASN A 209 15.50 6.30 23.00
CA ASN A 209 16.26 5.69 24.08
C ASN A 209 16.95 6.71 25.03
N THR A 210 16.71 8.01 24.83
CA THR A 210 17.18 9.12 25.69
C THR A 210 16.01 9.82 26.35
#